data_AF-A0A960SUY5-F1
#
_entry.id   AF-A0A960SUY5-F1
#
_cell.length_a   1.000
_cell.length_b   1.000
_cell.length_c   1.000
_cell.angle_alpha   90.00
_cell.angle_beta   90.00
_cell.angle_gamma   90.00
#
_symmetry.space_group_name_H-M   'P 1'
#
loop_
_entity.id
_entity.type
_entity.pdbx_description
1 polymer ?
#
loop_
_entity_poly.entity_id
_entity_poly.type
_entity_poly.pdbx_seq_one_letter_code
_entity_poly.pdbx_strand_id
1 'polypeptide(L)'
;VNDWELATRLSYFLWSSAPDAALREQAARGALRDPSVLASEARRMLRDPRVRRLAKEFACAWLHIYDFDSLDEKSERHFPTFTGLRGPMYEEAIRFFADAFENDASVLSFFDADHTFVNGVLAAHYGLSGVMGDDWKRVDGVRARGRGGVLGLGATLAKQSGASRTSPILRGNWV
;
A
#
# COMPACT_ATOMS: atom_id res chain seq x y z
N VAL A 1 -6.09 -29.94 -2.22
CA VAL A 1 -6.60 -28.63 -2.64
C VAL A 1 -7.59 -28.83 -3.78
N ASN A 2 -8.87 -28.62 -3.54
CA ASN A 2 -9.94 -28.65 -4.56
C ASN A 2 -10.25 -27.22 -5.07
N ASP A 3 -11.10 -27.08 -6.10
CA ASP A 3 -11.42 -25.78 -6.70
C ASP A 3 -12.09 -24.79 -5.74
N TRP A 4 -12.91 -25.26 -4.80
CA TRP A 4 -13.51 -24.40 -3.76
C TRP A 4 -12.46 -23.89 -2.77
N GLU A 5 -11.49 -24.72 -2.42
CA GLU A 5 -10.34 -24.34 -1.60
C GLU A 5 -9.43 -23.35 -2.34
N LEU A 6 -9.23 -23.51 -3.66
CA LEU A 6 -8.51 -22.55 -4.50
C LEU A 6 -9.22 -21.19 -4.55
N ALA A 7 -10.54 -21.18 -4.81
CA ALA A 7 -11.33 -19.95 -4.79
C ALA A 7 -11.25 -19.23 -3.43
N THR A 8 -11.35 -19.99 -2.35
CA THR A 8 -11.24 -19.45 -0.99
C THR A 8 -9.85 -18.86 -0.75
N ARG A 9 -8.78 -19.59 -1.07
CA ARG A 9 -7.40 -19.09 -0.91
C ARG A 9 -7.14 -17.83 -1.72
N LEU A 10 -7.57 -17.80 -2.99
CA LEU A 10 -7.38 -16.64 -3.86
C LEU A 10 -8.14 -15.41 -3.35
N SER A 11 -9.41 -15.58 -2.95
CA SER A 11 -10.23 -14.48 -2.45
C SER A 11 -9.78 -13.92 -1.11
N TYR A 12 -9.36 -14.77 -0.17
CA TYR A 12 -8.81 -14.29 1.09
C TYR A 12 -7.42 -13.68 0.94
N PHE A 13 -6.62 -14.17 -0.01
CA PHE A 13 -5.32 -13.56 -0.30
C PHE A 13 -5.47 -12.17 -0.93
N LEU A 14 -6.27 -12.03 -1.99
CA LEU A 14 -6.37 -10.77 -2.73
C LEU A 14 -7.35 -9.75 -2.10
N TRP A 15 -8.43 -10.22 -1.48
CA TRP A 15 -9.51 -9.36 -0.99
C TRP A 15 -9.82 -9.51 0.49
N SER A 16 -9.14 -10.41 1.20
CA SER A 16 -9.41 -10.70 2.62
C SER A 16 -10.91 -10.92 2.89
N SER A 17 -11.60 -11.57 1.95
CA SER A 17 -13.03 -11.81 2.01
C SER A 17 -13.45 -13.02 1.19
N ALA A 18 -14.69 -13.46 1.38
CA ALA A 18 -15.29 -14.56 0.65
C ALA A 18 -15.22 -14.39 -0.89
N PRO A 19 -15.13 -15.49 -1.65
CA PRO A 19 -15.13 -15.45 -3.11
C PRO A 19 -16.44 -14.89 -3.65
N ASP A 20 -16.36 -14.07 -4.70
CA ASP A 20 -17.54 -13.52 -5.36
C ASP A 20 -18.27 -14.59 -6.20
N ALA A 21 -19.41 -14.22 -6.80
CA ALA A 21 -20.21 -15.15 -7.58
C ALA A 21 -19.44 -15.75 -8.78
N ALA A 22 -18.68 -14.92 -9.50
CA ALA A 22 -17.89 -15.36 -10.65
C ALA A 22 -16.83 -16.40 -10.25
N LEU A 23 -16.08 -16.15 -9.18
CA LEU A 23 -15.06 -17.08 -8.71
C LEU A 23 -15.67 -18.39 -8.18
N ARG A 24 -16.82 -18.31 -7.49
CA ARG A 24 -17.57 -19.51 -7.06
C ARG A 24 -18.10 -20.32 -8.24
N GLU A 25 -18.52 -19.67 -9.32
CA GLU A 25 -18.97 -20.35 -10.53
C GLU A 25 -17.82 -21.10 -11.23
N GLN A 26 -16.64 -20.48 -11.35
CA GLN A 26 -15.45 -21.17 -11.87
C GLN A 26 -15.07 -22.37 -10.99
N ALA A 27 -15.19 -22.23 -9.67
CA ALA A 27 -14.95 -23.33 -8.75
C ALA A 27 -15.95 -24.48 -8.92
N ALA A 28 -17.25 -24.16 -9.05
CA ALA A 28 -18.30 -25.14 -9.27
C ALA A 28 -18.13 -25.93 -10.58
N ARG A 29 -17.55 -25.29 -11.60
CA ARG A 29 -17.23 -25.91 -12.89
C ARG A 29 -15.94 -26.73 -12.88
N GLY A 30 -15.17 -26.72 -11.80
CA GLY A 30 -13.87 -27.39 -11.71
C GLY A 30 -12.78 -26.76 -12.60
N ALA A 31 -12.93 -25.47 -12.93
CA ALA A 31 -12.09 -24.80 -13.91
C ALA A 31 -10.86 -24.09 -13.31
N LEU A 32 -10.78 -23.91 -11.99
CA LEU A 32 -9.72 -23.13 -11.34
C LEU A 32 -8.38 -23.86 -11.27
N ARG A 33 -8.35 -25.15 -11.60
CA ARG A 33 -7.11 -25.91 -11.78
C ARG A 33 -6.42 -25.65 -13.11
N ASP A 34 -7.13 -25.06 -14.08
CA ASP A 34 -6.52 -24.55 -15.31
C ASP A 34 -5.74 -23.25 -14.98
N PRO A 35 -4.41 -23.22 -15.17
CA PRO A 35 -3.60 -22.05 -14.87
C PRO A 35 -4.05 -20.78 -15.60
N SER A 36 -4.62 -20.91 -16.81
CA SER A 36 -5.09 -19.77 -17.59
C SER A 36 -6.36 -19.16 -16.99
N VAL A 37 -7.29 -20.00 -16.51
CA VAL A 37 -8.51 -19.56 -15.82
C VAL A 37 -8.16 -18.93 -14.48
N LEU A 38 -7.28 -19.56 -13.70
CA LEU A 38 -6.84 -19.03 -12.42
C LEU A 38 -6.17 -17.65 -12.56
N ALA A 39 -5.28 -17.51 -13.55
CA ALA A 39 -4.61 -16.24 -13.83
C ALA A 39 -5.59 -15.16 -14.34
N SER A 40 -6.60 -15.55 -15.12
CA SER A 40 -7.65 -14.63 -15.55
C SER A 40 -8.48 -14.11 -14.38
N GLU A 41 -8.90 -14.99 -13.47
CA GLU A 41 -9.64 -14.60 -12.26
C GLU A 41 -8.78 -13.73 -11.34
N ALA A 42 -7.51 -14.08 -11.13
CA ALA A 42 -6.60 -13.25 -10.33
C ALA A 42 -6.46 -11.83 -10.90
N ARG A 43 -6.24 -11.68 -12.22
CA ARG A 43 -6.15 -10.35 -12.87
C ARG A 43 -7.46 -9.57 -12.78
N ARG A 44 -8.60 -10.23 -12.94
CA ARG A 44 -9.91 -9.60 -12.75
C ARG A 44 -10.05 -9.08 -11.33
N MET A 45 -9.66 -9.89 -10.34
CA MET A 45 -9.78 -9.55 -8.93
C MET A 45 -8.84 -8.42 -8.50
N LEU A 46 -7.65 -8.33 -9.10
CA LEU A 46 -6.69 -7.25 -8.86
C LEU A 46 -7.20 -5.88 -9.34
N ARG A 47 -8.17 -5.84 -10.27
CA ARG A 47 -8.80 -4.59 -10.75
C ARG A 47 -10.04 -4.17 -9.96
N ASP A 48 -10.45 -4.96 -8.97
CA ASP A 48 -11.58 -4.66 -8.11
C ASP A 48 -11.11 -3.78 -6.93
N PRO A 49 -11.88 -2.75 -6.51
CA PRO A 49 -11.51 -1.88 -5.39
C PRO A 49 -11.19 -2.60 -4.07
N ARG A 50 -11.65 -3.85 -3.90
CA ARG A 50 -11.29 -4.69 -2.75
C ARG A 50 -9.80 -5.04 -2.69
N VAL A 51 -9.04 -4.91 -3.78
CA VAL A 51 -7.57 -5.11 -3.80
C VAL A 51 -6.83 -4.16 -2.86
N ARG A 52 -7.45 -3.05 -2.49
CA ARG A 52 -6.98 -2.17 -1.40
C ARG A 52 -6.70 -2.95 -0.11
N ARG A 53 -7.41 -4.05 0.14
CA ARG A 53 -7.16 -4.93 1.30
C ARG A 53 -5.84 -5.70 1.15
N LEU A 54 -5.46 -6.14 -0.04
CA LEU A 54 -4.12 -6.70 -0.26
C LEU A 54 -3.03 -5.67 0.07
N ALA A 55 -3.21 -4.41 -0.35
CA ALA A 55 -2.28 -3.32 -0.01
C ALA A 55 -2.17 -3.11 1.51
N LYS A 56 -3.31 -3.09 2.23
CA LYS A 56 -3.32 -2.92 3.67
C LYS A 56 -2.79 -4.15 4.42
N GLU A 57 -3.36 -5.32 4.19
CA GLU A 57 -3.13 -6.54 4.98
C GLU A 57 -1.80 -7.21 4.66
N PHE A 58 -1.37 -7.20 3.39
CA PHE A 58 -0.11 -7.82 2.98
C PHE A 58 1.02 -6.81 2.88
N ALA A 59 0.88 -5.78 2.03
CA ALA A 59 2.02 -4.91 1.71
C ALA A 59 2.45 -4.04 2.91
N CYS A 60 1.50 -3.48 3.66
CA CYS A 60 1.84 -2.71 4.86
C CYS A 60 2.39 -3.60 5.99
N ALA A 61 1.90 -4.84 6.13
CA ALA A 61 2.46 -5.80 7.07
C ALA A 61 3.88 -6.22 6.69
N TRP A 62 4.12 -6.49 5.40
CA TRP A 62 5.45 -6.74 4.86
C TRP A 62 6.39 -5.57 5.19
N LEU A 63 5.94 -4.33 5.03
CA LEU A 63 6.69 -3.11 5.38
C LEU A 63 6.77 -2.76 6.87
N HIS A 64 6.22 -3.60 7.75
CA HIS A 64 6.13 -3.32 9.19
C HIS A 64 5.44 -2.00 9.55
N ILE A 65 4.53 -1.53 8.68
CA ILE A 65 3.71 -0.33 8.84
C ILE A 65 2.20 -0.66 8.92
N TYR A 66 1.85 -1.91 9.23
CA TYR A 66 0.47 -2.27 9.53
C TYR A 66 -0.04 -1.50 10.75
N ASP A 67 -1.26 -0.97 10.67
CA ASP A 67 -1.89 -0.07 11.66
C ASP A 67 -1.03 1.16 12.03
N PHE A 68 -0.25 1.69 11.08
CA PHE A 68 0.64 2.82 11.32
C PHE A 68 -0.09 4.11 11.75
N ASP A 69 -1.34 4.29 11.38
CA ASP A 69 -2.18 5.41 11.81
C ASP A 69 -2.43 5.45 13.33
N SER A 70 -2.23 4.33 14.02
CA SER A 70 -2.28 4.24 15.49
C SER A 70 -0.94 4.52 16.19
N LEU A 71 0.17 4.67 15.44
CA LEU A 71 1.50 4.83 16.01
C LEU A 71 1.59 6.05 16.94
N ASP A 72 2.01 5.83 18.19
CA ASP A 72 2.13 6.84 19.25
C ASP A 72 3.56 6.97 19.83
N GLU A 73 4.51 6.21 19.28
CA GLU A 73 5.90 6.16 19.74
C GLU A 73 6.70 7.47 19.49
N LYS A 74 6.16 8.41 18.71
CA LYS A 74 6.86 9.66 18.33
C LYS A 74 6.62 10.76 19.35
N SER A 75 7.70 11.44 19.72
CA SER A 75 7.66 12.54 20.67
C SER A 75 6.94 13.74 20.06
N GLU A 76 5.75 14.06 20.55
CA GLU A 76 4.98 15.25 20.12
C GLU A 76 5.71 16.56 20.43
N ARG A 77 6.60 16.58 21.43
CA ARG A 77 7.47 17.74 21.68
C ARG A 77 8.41 18.03 20.51
N HIS A 78 8.94 16.98 19.87
CA HIS A 78 9.90 17.12 18.77
C HIS A 78 9.20 17.12 17.40
N PHE A 79 8.07 16.41 17.29
CA PHE A 79 7.31 16.22 16.07
C PHE A 79 5.82 16.56 16.30
N PRO A 80 5.48 17.83 16.59
CA PRO A 80 4.13 18.22 17.00
C PRO A 80 3.06 18.01 15.91
N THR A 81 3.47 17.92 14.65
CA THR A 81 2.57 17.67 13.51
C THR A 81 2.34 16.19 13.25
N PHE A 82 3.08 15.28 13.88
CA PHE A 82 3.07 13.85 13.56
C PHE A 82 1.69 13.21 13.75
N THR A 83 0.99 13.55 14.82
CA THR A 83 -0.34 13.01 15.14
C THR A 83 -1.37 13.29 14.03
N GLY A 84 -1.27 14.46 13.36
CA GLY A 84 -2.10 14.79 12.20
C GLY A 84 -1.60 14.18 10.88
N LEU A 85 -0.34 13.73 10.82
CA LEU A 85 0.29 13.19 9.61
C LEU A 85 0.27 11.68 9.53
N ARG A 86 0.20 10.95 10.66
CA ARG A 86 0.29 9.48 10.66
C ARG A 86 -0.79 8.80 9.82
N GLY A 87 -2.04 9.29 9.88
CA GLY A 87 -3.14 8.81 9.04
C GLY A 87 -2.86 9.01 7.55
N PRO A 88 -2.61 10.26 7.09
CA PRO A 88 -2.21 10.50 5.71
C PRO A 88 -0.98 9.72 5.25
N MET A 89 0.07 9.59 6.07
CA MET A 89 1.25 8.79 5.72
C MET A 89 0.92 7.30 5.55
N TYR A 90 -0.01 6.77 6.35
CA TYR A 90 -0.46 5.38 6.19
C TYR A 90 -1.28 5.21 4.89
N GLU A 91 -2.18 6.15 4.64
CA GLU A 91 -3.02 6.16 3.45
C GLU A 91 -2.21 6.30 2.14
N GLU A 92 -1.12 7.09 2.15
CA GLU A 92 -0.13 7.17 1.07
C GLU A 92 0.38 5.77 0.71
N ALA A 93 0.85 5.02 1.70
CA ALA A 93 1.41 3.68 1.50
C ALA A 93 0.36 2.70 0.94
N ILE A 94 -0.86 2.70 1.49
CA ILE A 94 -1.94 1.83 1.02
C ILE A 94 -2.28 2.15 -0.45
N ARG A 95 -2.36 3.43 -0.82
CA ARG A 95 -2.65 3.84 -2.20
C ARG A 95 -1.53 3.50 -3.16
N PHE A 96 -0.27 3.69 -2.74
CA PHE A 96 0.90 3.31 -3.53
C PHE A 96 0.86 1.82 -3.91
N PHE A 97 0.60 0.94 -2.95
CA PHE A 97 0.50 -0.50 -3.24
C PHE A 97 -0.76 -0.88 -4.00
N ALA A 98 -1.91 -0.28 -3.69
CA ALA A 98 -3.14 -0.55 -4.41
C ALA A 98 -2.99 -0.21 -5.90
N ASP A 99 -2.43 0.96 -6.22
CA ASP A 99 -2.14 1.38 -7.60
C ASP A 99 -1.18 0.41 -8.29
N ALA A 100 -0.11 -0.03 -7.60
CA ALA A 100 0.83 -0.99 -8.16
C ALA A 100 0.17 -2.34 -8.48
N PHE A 101 -0.74 -2.82 -7.64
CA PHE A 101 -1.48 -4.07 -7.88
C PHE A 101 -2.53 -3.94 -8.98
N GLU A 102 -3.28 -2.84 -9.01
CA GLU A 102 -4.31 -2.57 -10.02
C GLU A 102 -3.71 -2.43 -11.42
N ASN A 103 -2.54 -1.80 -11.51
CA ASN A 103 -1.87 -1.50 -12.78
C ASN A 103 -0.82 -2.54 -13.20
N ASP A 104 -0.69 -3.67 -12.48
CA ASP A 104 0.33 -4.69 -12.74
C ASP A 104 1.75 -4.08 -12.85
N ALA A 105 2.06 -3.17 -11.92
CA ALA A 105 3.30 -2.43 -11.93
C ALA A 105 4.49 -3.36 -11.63
N SER A 106 5.64 -3.06 -12.24
CA SER A 106 6.89 -3.77 -11.94
C SER A 106 7.21 -3.69 -10.45
N VAL A 107 7.63 -4.81 -9.85
CA VAL A 107 8.13 -4.84 -8.47
C VAL A 107 9.31 -3.87 -8.26
N LEU A 108 10.08 -3.58 -9.32
CA LEU A 108 11.17 -2.59 -9.25
C LEU A 108 10.67 -1.17 -8.93
N SER A 109 9.42 -0.86 -9.30
CA SER A 109 8.78 0.43 -8.99
C SER A 109 8.70 0.71 -7.49
N PHE A 110 8.74 -0.33 -6.65
CA PHE A 110 8.79 -0.15 -5.20
C PHE A 110 10.06 0.58 -4.77
N PHE A 111 11.12 0.59 -5.57
CA PHE A 111 12.37 1.27 -5.23
C PHE A 111 12.61 2.55 -6.04
N ASP A 112 12.21 2.58 -7.31
CA ASP A 112 12.57 3.66 -8.23
C ASP A 112 11.40 4.55 -8.68
N ALA A 113 10.19 4.33 -8.16
CA ALA A 113 9.01 5.13 -8.51
C ALA A 113 9.26 6.64 -8.30
N ASP A 114 8.92 7.42 -9.32
CA ASP A 114 8.95 8.89 -9.29
C ASP A 114 7.56 9.51 -9.09
N HIS A 115 6.73 8.85 -8.28
CA HIS A 115 5.40 9.33 -7.94
C HIS A 115 5.01 8.96 -6.51
N THR A 116 4.04 9.69 -5.96
CA THR A 116 3.36 9.33 -4.71
C THR A 116 1.88 9.74 -4.75
N PHE A 117 1.13 9.38 -3.72
CA PHE A 117 -0.26 9.75 -3.51
C PHE A 117 -0.38 10.67 -2.29
N VAL A 118 -0.97 11.85 -2.47
CA VAL A 118 -1.09 12.85 -1.39
C VAL A 118 -2.47 13.50 -1.40
N ASN A 119 -2.97 13.83 -0.20
CA ASN A 119 -4.01 14.85 -0.01
C ASN A 119 -3.36 16.20 0.36
N GLY A 120 -4.16 17.23 0.64
CA GLY A 120 -3.65 18.57 0.97
C GLY A 120 -2.73 18.61 2.19
N VAL A 121 -3.06 17.86 3.25
CA VAL A 121 -2.26 17.78 4.48
C VAL A 121 -0.88 17.20 4.20
N LEU A 122 -0.82 16.08 3.49
CA LEU A 122 0.45 15.41 3.18
C LEU A 122 1.27 16.18 2.14
N ALA A 123 0.61 16.78 1.14
CA ALA A 123 1.25 17.64 0.15
C ALA A 123 1.95 18.84 0.80
N ALA A 124 1.28 19.52 1.73
CA ALA A 124 1.88 20.61 2.49
C ALA A 124 3.11 20.14 3.30
N HIS A 125 3.01 18.98 3.94
CA HIS A 125 4.14 18.39 4.67
C HIS A 125 5.32 18.02 3.76
N TYR A 126 5.07 17.63 2.51
CA TYR A 126 6.10 17.30 1.52
C TYR A 126 6.60 18.48 0.71
N GLY A 127 6.02 19.68 0.90
CA GLY A 127 6.36 20.85 0.09
C GLY A 127 5.91 20.73 -1.37
N LEU A 128 4.85 19.98 -1.63
CA LEU A 128 4.21 19.85 -2.94
C LEU A 128 3.14 20.93 -3.10
N SER A 129 3.10 21.56 -4.27
CA SER A 129 2.12 22.59 -4.61
C SER A 129 1.01 22.02 -5.51
N GLY A 130 -0.17 22.67 -5.53
CA GLY A 130 -1.28 22.29 -6.42
C GLY A 130 -2.21 21.17 -5.90
N VAL A 131 -2.00 20.67 -4.68
CA VAL A 131 -2.89 19.71 -4.01
C VAL A 131 -3.45 20.35 -2.74
N MET A 132 -4.77 20.45 -2.65
CA MET A 132 -5.50 21.07 -1.55
C MET A 132 -6.72 20.21 -1.21
N GLY A 133 -7.21 20.32 0.02
CA GLY A 133 -8.39 19.57 0.49
C GLY A 133 -8.10 18.11 0.81
N ASP A 134 -9.17 17.36 1.02
CA ASP A 134 -9.10 15.96 1.49
C ASP A 134 -8.97 14.94 0.34
N ASP A 135 -9.18 15.39 -0.90
CA ASP A 135 -9.08 14.55 -2.09
C ASP A 135 -7.64 14.10 -2.33
N TRP A 136 -7.49 12.81 -2.63
CA TRP A 136 -6.21 12.19 -2.91
C TRP A 136 -5.84 12.30 -4.39
N LYS A 137 -4.59 12.69 -4.65
CA LYS A 137 -4.05 12.82 -6.01
C LYS A 137 -2.72 12.08 -6.13
N ARG A 138 -2.52 11.43 -7.28
CA ARG A 138 -1.20 10.97 -7.72
C ARG A 138 -0.39 12.19 -8.17
N VAL A 139 0.84 12.30 -7.70
CA VAL A 139 1.78 13.37 -8.06
C VAL A 139 3.08 12.73 -8.54
N ASP A 140 3.51 13.07 -9.76
CA ASP A 140 4.76 12.63 -10.37
C ASP A 140 5.92 13.61 -10.10
N GLY A 141 7.16 13.21 -10.41
CA GLY A 141 8.36 14.05 -10.27
C GLY A 141 8.82 14.27 -8.83
N VAL A 142 8.42 13.39 -7.91
CA VAL A 142 8.58 13.58 -6.46
C VAL A 142 9.94 13.10 -5.93
N ARG A 143 10.76 12.41 -6.72
CA ARG A 143 12.14 12.02 -6.35
C ARG A 143 13.02 13.22 -6.06
N ALA A 144 12.81 14.33 -6.78
CA ALA A 144 13.49 15.60 -6.51
C ALA A 144 13.19 16.15 -5.10
N ARG A 145 12.13 15.66 -4.44
CA ARG A 145 11.73 15.99 -3.07
C ARG A 145 12.05 14.87 -2.07
N GLY A 146 12.82 13.86 -2.47
CA GLY A 146 13.15 12.69 -1.63
C GLY A 146 11.96 11.79 -1.34
N ARG A 147 10.95 11.78 -2.23
CA ARG A 147 9.75 10.93 -2.16
C ARG A 147 9.73 9.94 -3.32
N GLY A 148 8.74 9.06 -3.29
CA GLY A 148 8.61 7.97 -4.26
C GLY A 148 9.30 6.69 -3.79
N GLY A 149 8.73 5.55 -4.18
CA GLY A 149 9.14 4.24 -3.70
C GLY A 149 8.92 4.06 -2.19
N VAL A 150 9.06 2.81 -1.72
CA VAL A 150 8.79 2.41 -0.34
C VAL A 150 9.73 3.06 0.66
N LEU A 151 10.94 3.43 0.24
CA LEU A 151 11.93 4.12 1.05
C LEU A 151 11.65 5.63 1.18
N GLY A 152 10.85 6.20 0.28
CA GLY A 152 10.43 7.60 0.31
C GLY A 152 9.10 7.86 1.06
N LEU A 153 8.33 6.80 1.32
CA LEU A 153 7.05 6.86 2.03
C LEU A 153 7.22 7.41 3.45
N GLY A 154 6.30 8.29 3.85
CA GLY A 154 6.33 8.89 5.19
C GLY A 154 6.24 7.84 6.30
N ALA A 155 5.37 6.85 6.13
CA ALA A 155 5.17 5.76 7.10
C ALA A 155 6.44 4.94 7.31
N THR A 156 7.12 4.54 6.24
CA THR A 156 8.39 3.80 6.32
C THR A 156 9.46 4.61 7.03
N LEU A 157 9.65 5.87 6.60
CA LEU A 157 10.67 6.75 7.18
C LEU A 157 10.45 7.04 8.67
N ALA A 158 9.18 7.15 9.08
CA ALA A 158 8.79 7.34 10.46
C ALA A 158 8.95 6.05 11.26
N LYS A 159 8.49 4.90 10.76
CA LYS A 159 8.62 3.61 11.46
C LYS A 159 10.10 3.25 11.68
N GLN A 160 10.95 3.55 10.70
CA GLN A 160 12.40 3.32 10.78
C GLN A 160 13.17 4.50 11.40
N SER A 161 12.62 5.09 12.46
CA SER A 161 13.27 6.18 13.20
C SER A 161 13.04 6.06 14.71
N GLY A 162 13.83 6.76 15.53
CA GLY A 162 13.60 6.82 16.96
C GLY A 162 12.41 7.71 17.34
N ALA A 163 12.07 7.75 18.62
CA ALA A 163 10.98 8.59 19.15
C ALA A 163 11.21 10.10 18.94
N SER A 164 12.46 10.55 19.05
CA SER A 164 12.85 11.98 18.99
C SER A 164 13.93 12.29 17.95
N ARG A 165 14.34 11.31 17.13
CA ARG A 165 15.44 11.46 16.17
C ARG A 165 15.28 10.58 14.93
N THR A 166 15.84 11.04 13.81
CA THR A 166 16.03 10.19 12.62
C THR A 166 17.06 9.09 12.90
N SER A 167 16.97 7.95 12.21
CA SER A 167 17.96 6.87 12.32
C SER A 167 18.32 6.30 10.95
N PRO A 168 19.48 6.68 10.37
CA PRO A 168 19.97 6.08 9.14
C PRO A 168 20.22 4.58 9.28
N ILE A 169 20.61 4.10 10.47
CA ILE A 169 20.88 2.68 10.74
C ILE A 169 19.60 1.84 10.62
N LEU A 170 18.50 2.29 11.26
CA LEU A 170 17.22 1.55 11.17
C LEU A 170 16.66 1.55 9.75
N ARG A 171 16.89 2.64 8.99
CA ARG A 171 16.53 2.69 7.56
C ARG A 171 17.44 1.82 6.70
N GLY A 172 18.70 1.66 7.08
CA GLY A 172 19.66 0.80 6.41
C GLY A 172 19.33 -0.69 6.52
N ASN A 173 18.70 -1.13 7.61
CA ASN A 173 18.24 -2.53 7.76
C ASN A 173 17.18 -2.95 6.72
N TRP A 174 16.56 -1.99 6.03
CA TRP A 174 15.58 -2.21 4.98
C TRP A 174 16.19 -2.43 3.59
N VAL A 175 17.51 -2.26 3.45
CA VAL A 175 18.25 -2.31 2.18
C VAL A 175 19.29 -3.44 2.24
#